data_AF-A0A538D0K6-F1
#
_entry.id   AF-A0A538D0K6-F1
#
_cell.length_a   1.000
_cell.length_b   1.000
_cell.length_c   1.000
_cell.angle_alpha   90.00
_cell.angle_beta   90.00
_cell.angle_gamma   90.00
#
_symmetry.space_group_name_H-M   'P 1'
#
loop_
_entity.id
_entity.type
_entity.pdbx_description
1 polymer ?
#
loop_
_entity_poly.entity_id
_entity_poly.type
_entity_poly.pdbx_seq_one_letter_code
_entity_poly.pdbx_strand_id
1 'polypeptide(L)' 'MAIGELYGVDVIGRLLRARSAGRAIVREAERRQTEIIVLGAPRADRPQRAIFSETVDFILKNAPCRVMVVAGKKAVAA' A
#
# COMPACT_ATOMS: atom_id res chain seq x y z
N MET A 1 8.18 15.18 15.09
CA MET A 1 8.18 15.47 13.64
C MET A 1 7.98 14.17 12.90
N ALA A 2 7.04 14.13 11.96
CA ALA A 2 6.88 12.99 11.07
C ALA A 2 7.95 13.02 9.97
N ILE A 3 8.34 11.85 9.43
CA ILE A 3 9.41 11.76 8.42
C ILE A 3 9.15 12.66 7.19
N GLY A 4 7.89 12.83 6.77
CA GLY A 4 7.53 13.70 5.64
C GLY A 4 7.86 15.18 5.86
N GLU A 5 7.65 15.70 7.07
CA GLU A 5 7.95 17.09 7.42
C GLU A 5 9.45 17.38 7.29
N LEU A 6 10.29 16.42 7.67
CA LEU A 6 11.75 16.54 7.57
C LEU A 6 12.24 16.66 6.13
N TYR A 7 11.48 16.13 5.17
CA TYR A 7 11.78 16.20 3.74
C TYR A 7 10.97 17.28 3.00
N GLY A 8 10.18 18.11 3.70
CA GLY A 8 9.33 19.13 3.08
C GLY A 8 8.20 18.55 2.22
N VAL A 9 7.76 17.31 2.52
CA VAL A 9 6.69 16.62 1.79
C VAL A 9 5.35 16.88 2.48
N ASP A 10 4.35 17.32 1.72
CA ASP A 10 2.97 17.43 2.22
C ASP A 10 2.37 16.03 2.44
N VAL A 11 1.95 15.76 3.68
CA VAL A 11 1.41 14.46 4.09
C VAL A 11 -0.02 14.62 4.57
N ILE A 12 -0.96 14.07 3.79
CA ILE A 12 -2.38 14.06 4.12
C ILE A 12 -2.78 12.66 4.57
N GLY A 13 -2.93 12.47 5.87
CA GLY A 13 -3.47 11.23 6.45
C GLY A 13 -4.94 11.02 6.11
N ARG A 14 -5.33 9.82 5.67
CA ARG A 14 -6.72 9.47 5.38
C ARG A 14 -7.05 8.08 5.91
N LEU A 15 -8.25 7.94 6.48
CA LEU A 15 -8.81 6.66 6.91
C LEU A 15 -10.08 6.37 6.10
N LEU A 16 -10.12 5.22 5.43
CA LEU A 16 -11.26 4.77 4.66
C LEU A 16 -11.81 3.48 5.28
N ARG A 17 -13.12 3.44 5.52
CA ARG A 17 -13.81 2.23 5.96
C ARG A 17 -14.40 1.50 4.75
N ALA A 18 -13.99 0.26 4.52
CA ALA A 18 -14.49 -0.56 3.43
C ALA A 18 -14.51 -2.04 3.82
N ARG A 19 -15.27 -2.84 3.06
CA ARG A 19 -15.30 -4.31 3.21
C ARG A 19 -14.13 -5.01 2.53
N SER A 20 -13.47 -4.34 1.59
CA SER A 20 -12.28 -4.83 0.88
C SER A 20 -11.28 -3.70 0.75
N ALA A 21 -10.10 -3.87 1.36
CA ALA A 21 -9.03 -2.88 1.32
C ALA A 21 -8.52 -2.66 -0.12
N GLY A 22 -8.27 -3.74 -0.87
CA GLY A 22 -7.78 -3.66 -2.25
C GLY A 22 -8.72 -2.87 -3.15
N ARG A 23 -10.03 -3.15 -3.10
CA ARG A 23 -11.02 -2.40 -3.90
C ARG A 23 -11.13 -0.94 -3.47
N ALA A 24 -11.03 -0.65 -2.18
CA ALA A 24 -11.08 0.73 -1.67
C ALA A 24 -9.86 1.54 -2.13
N ILE A 25 -8.67 0.95 -2.07
CA ILE A 25 -7.42 1.59 -2.53
C ILE A 25 -7.48 1.89 -4.02
N VAL A 26 -7.89 0.93 -4.85
CA VAL A 26 -8.01 1.13 -6.32
C VAL A 26 -9.00 2.26 -6.64
N ARG A 27 -10.19 2.25 -6.03
CA ARG A 27 -11.20 3.31 -6.23
C ARG A 27 -10.71 4.69 -5.80
N GLU A 28 -9.96 4.76 -4.69
CA GLU A 28 -9.41 6.03 -4.24
C GLU A 28 -8.32 6.53 -5.19
N ALA A 29 -7.49 5.62 -5.72
CA ALA A 29 -6.49 5.96 -6.73
C ALA A 29 -7.13 6.49 -8.02
N GLU A 30 -8.22 5.87 -8.49
CA GLU A 30 -9.02 6.38 -9.62
C GLU A 30 -9.57 7.78 -9.34
N ARG A 31 -10.23 7.96 -8.18
CA ARG A 31 -10.86 9.24 -7.79
C ARG A 31 -9.87 10.40 -7.67
N ARG A 32 -8.65 10.11 -7.24
CA ARG A 32 -7.60 11.12 -7.02
C ARG A 32 -6.64 11.27 -8.19
N GLN A 33 -6.78 10.43 -9.21
CA GLN A 33 -5.80 10.32 -10.30
C GLN A 33 -4.39 10.09 -9.73
N THR A 34 -4.29 9.20 -8.73
CA THR A 34 -3.02 8.87 -8.07
C THR A 34 -2.02 8.34 -9.09
N GLU A 35 -0.80 8.85 -9.07
CA GLU A 35 0.23 8.48 -10.05
C GLU A 35 1.00 7.20 -9.67
N ILE A 36 1.08 6.92 -8.37
CA ILE A 36 1.75 5.73 -7.82
C ILE A 36 1.11 5.29 -6.50
N ILE A 37 0.92 3.98 -6.34
CA ILE A 37 0.55 3.36 -5.07
C ILE A 37 1.80 2.68 -4.49
N VAL A 38 2.17 3.01 -3.26
CA VAL A 38 3.28 2.37 -2.54
C VAL A 38 2.72 1.46 -1.45
N LEU A 39 3.07 0.18 -1.50
CA LEU A 39 2.59 -0.84 -0.56
C LEU A 39 3.77 -1.49 0.16
N GLY A 40 3.65 -1.66 1.47
CA GLY A 40 4.51 -2.56 2.22
C GLY A 40 4.06 -4.00 2.04
N ALA A 41 4.95 -4.88 1.58
CA ALA A 41 4.75 -6.32 1.59
C ALA A 41 5.79 -6.96 2.53
N PRO A 42 5.53 -6.98 3.86
CA PRO A 42 6.45 -7.62 4.78
C PRO A 42 6.57 -9.10 4.39
N ARG A 43 7.81 -9.61 4.31
CA ARG A 43 8.05 -11.04 4.14
C ARG A 43 7.35 -11.77 5.27
N ALA A 44 6.29 -12.49 4.94
CA ALA A 44 5.69 -13.44 5.85
C ALA A 44 6.42 -14.76 5.65
N ASP A 45 6.80 -15.44 6.72
CA ASP A 45 7.28 -16.83 6.70
C ASP A 45 6.09 -17.75 6.35
N ARG A 46 5.60 -17.65 5.12
CA ARG A 46 4.46 -18.42 4.63
C ARG A 46 4.93 -19.60 3.77
N PRO A 47 4.35 -20.79 3.95
CA PRO A 47 4.67 -21.93 3.09
C PRO A 47 4.19 -21.70 1.64
N GLN A 48 5.14 -21.76 0.72
CA GLN A 48 5.14 -22.17 -0.70
C GLN A 48 4.04 -21.77 -1.71
N ARG A 49 2.95 -21.05 -1.39
CA ARG A 49 1.88 -20.84 -2.41
C ARG A 49 1.51 -19.41 -2.82
N ALA A 50 1.86 -18.35 -2.08
CA ALA A 50 1.53 -16.98 -2.50
C ALA A 50 2.65 -15.99 -2.14
N ILE A 51 3.16 -15.29 -3.17
CA ILE A 51 4.21 -14.27 -3.06
C ILE A 51 3.67 -12.98 -2.43
N PHE A 52 2.39 -12.68 -2.64
CA PHE A 52 1.72 -11.48 -2.14
C PHE A 52 0.46 -11.82 -1.34
N SER A 53 -0.05 -10.86 -0.57
CA SER A 53 -1.36 -10.99 0.08
C SER A 53 -2.49 -10.76 -0.94
N GLU A 54 -3.70 -11.23 -0.64
CA GLU A 54 -4.89 -10.99 -1.49
C GLU A 54 -5.10 -9.49 -1.79
N THR A 55 -4.82 -8.61 -0.84
CA THR A 55 -4.93 -7.16 -1.03
C THR A 55 -3.90 -6.65 -2.03
N VAL A 56 -2.63 -7.05 -1.88
CA VAL A 56 -1.56 -6.64 -2.79
C VAL A 56 -1.82 -7.20 -4.19
N ASP A 57 -2.18 -8.48 -4.30
CA ASP A 57 -2.54 -9.12 -5.57
C ASP A 57 -3.70 -8.42 -6.27
N PHE A 58 -4.74 -8.05 -5.52
CA PHE A 58 -5.88 -7.32 -6.07
C PHE A 58 -5.46 -5.96 -6.63
N ILE A 59 -4.63 -5.21 -5.89
CA ILE A 59 -4.16 -3.89 -6.32
C ILE A 59 -3.27 -4.03 -7.57
N LEU A 60 -2.32 -4.96 -7.58
CA LEU A 60 -1.46 -5.20 -8.74
C LEU A 60 -2.24 -5.53 -10.02
N LYS A 61 -3.37 -6.24 -9.90
CA LYS A 61 -4.21 -6.62 -11.03
C LYS A 61 -5.14 -5.51 -11.54
N ASN A 62 -5.46 -4.51 -10.72
CA ASN A 62 -6.56 -3.57 -10.99
C ASN A 62 -6.19 -2.09 -10.85
N ALA A 63 -5.00 -1.75 -10.36
CA ALA A 63 -4.62 -0.35 -10.17
C ALA A 63 -4.58 0.40 -11.51
N PRO A 64 -5.11 1.65 -11.57
CA PRO A 64 -5.05 2.48 -12.77
C PRO A 64 -3.68 3.14 -12.98
N CYS A 65 -2.71 2.83 -12.11
CA CYS A 65 -1.43 3.53 -12.01
C CYS A 65 -0.30 2.58 -11.60
N ARG A 66 0.92 3.11 -11.53
CA ARG A 66 2.10 2.35 -11.13
C ARG A 66 1.95 1.87 -9.70
N VAL A 67 2.39 0.65 -9.43
CA VAL A 67 2.40 0.08 -8.08
C VAL A 67 3.82 -0.28 -7.69
N MET A 68 4.30 0.25 -6.57
CA MET A 68 5.59 -0.11 -5.98
C MET A 68 5.37 -0.93 -4.72
N VAL A 69 5.91 -2.15 -4.72
CA VAL A 69 5.87 -3.04 -3.56
C VAL A 69 7.22 -3.04 -2.87
N VAL A 70 7.23 -2.67 -1.60
CA VAL A 70 8.45 -2.55 -0.79
C VAL A 70 8.52 -3.72 0.19
N ALA A 71 9.56 -4.54 0.06
CA ALA A 71 9.86 -5.64 0.97
C ALA A 71 10.83 -5.16 2.07
N GLY A 72 10.30 -4.57 3.13
CA GLY A 72 11.07 -4.21 4.32
C GLY A 72 11.13 -5.34 5.35
N LYS A 73 12.14 -5.32 6.23
CA LYS A 73 12.08 -6.10 7.48
C LYS A 73 10.85 -5.64 8.28
N LYS A 74 10.16 -6.55 8.97
CA LYS A 74 9.09 -6.15 9.89
C LYS A 74 9.64 -5.11 10.85
N ALA A 75 8.96 -3.96 10.96
CA ALA A 75 9.27 -3.01 12.01
C ALA A 75 9.03 -3.72 13.35
N VAL A 76 10.08 -3.79 14.17
CA VAL A 76 9.94 -4.20 15.56
C VAL A 76 9.18 -3.04 16.22
N ALA A 77 8.00 -3.33 16.76
CA ALA A 77 7.31 -2.35 17.60
C ALA A 77 8.22 -2.05 18.79
N ALA A 78 8.58 -0.77 18.94
CA ALA A 78 9.26 -0.25 20.12
C ALA A 78 8.25 -0.06 21.26
#